data_AF-A0A953F5T3-F1
#
_entry.id   AF-A0A953F5T3-F1
#
_cell.length_a   1.000
_cell.length_b   1.000
_cell.length_c   1.000
_cell.angle_alpha   90.00
_cell.angle_beta   90.00
_cell.angle_gamma   90.00
#
_symmetry.space_group_name_H-M   'P 1'
#
loop_
_entity.id
_entity.type
_entity.pdbx_description
1 polymer ?
#
loop_
_entity_poly.entity_id
_entity_poly.type
_entity_poly.pdbx_seq_one_letter_code
_entity_poly.pdbx_strand_id
1 'polypeptide(L)'
;MLKQEKGAHRYARPVMRISVWSIALGIAVMILSVAIVTGFQQEIRNKVIGFGSHIQITAFNSNESLETNPVPVNQEFYPELNEEPEVKNIHIYALKPAMMQSQTQDQEGNYKREIQGVVTKGISTDYDTAFLSECLVEGRLLHLHSDSLSNEILISQTQADRLKLKIDDTVFTYFINNNAPRERRFRIVGIYHSGMDEYDKQFVFIDINHIRKLNAWGIEAMCYVRNDVKDDYLIIEAAGKGGGNYLYDFGGGYSSNPLLLIKPGRDTIIRVVVSQNPADDPFNVRPGEEKINYIPDTAWLQLSYYPKIVPGMEFELMSNPEVESAGDTHFVYHHPGLNVIAKMRNSGGSSRYYTGGFEVLLNNWDDLEKADDFIYKHIGPEFKTKTIKELNPDLFQWLSYLNINVWVILTLMLLVSLINMCSTLLVMILERTNMIGLLKALGGDNAMLQKTFFYNGAILIGKGLVIGNILGVGLALLQHQTGFLGLDQSTYFIDTVPIYLNPLHILLLNAGTLVICLVTLLLPAWFVSRISPIKAIRFD
;
A
#
# COMPACT_ATOMS: atom_id res chain seq x y z
N MET A 1 -57.78 51.55 36.60
CA MET A 1 -56.91 50.46 37.11
C MET A 1 -56.88 49.33 36.10
N LEU A 2 -55.68 48.80 35.81
CA LEU A 2 -55.37 47.58 35.03
C LEU A 2 -55.58 47.63 33.51
N LYS A 3 -54.65 48.28 32.79
CA LYS A 3 -54.38 47.96 31.38
C LYS A 3 -52.93 48.29 31.04
N GLN A 4 -52.01 47.35 31.27
CA GLN A 4 -50.75 47.15 30.51
C GLN A 4 -49.85 46.16 31.25
N GLU A 5 -49.81 44.90 30.81
CA GLU A 5 -48.67 44.00 31.08
C GLU A 5 -48.70 42.74 30.18
N LYS A 6 -48.82 42.92 28.86
CA LYS A 6 -48.69 41.82 27.89
C LYS A 6 -47.60 42.04 26.82
N GLY A 7 -46.82 43.11 26.92
CA GLY A 7 -45.79 43.48 25.93
C GLY A 7 -44.38 42.95 26.17
N ALA A 8 -43.96 42.81 27.44
CA ALA A 8 -42.54 42.58 27.80
C ALA A 8 -42.05 41.13 27.59
N HIS A 9 -42.94 40.15 27.43
CA HIS A 9 -42.55 38.75 27.21
C HIS A 9 -42.37 38.36 25.72
N ARG A 10 -42.49 39.31 24.79
CA ARG A 10 -42.60 39.01 23.35
C ARG A 10 -41.25 38.86 22.61
N TYR A 11 -40.14 39.37 23.15
CA TYR A 11 -38.84 39.42 22.46
C TYR A 11 -37.78 38.41 22.98
N ALA A 12 -37.84 38.03 24.26
CA ALA A 12 -36.94 37.05 24.89
C ALA A 12 -36.91 35.68 24.20
N ARG A 13 -38.10 35.09 23.99
CA ARG A 13 -38.23 33.70 23.52
C ARG A 13 -37.69 33.48 22.10
N PRO A 14 -37.94 34.37 21.13
CA PRO A 14 -37.32 34.30 19.82
C PRO A 14 -35.78 34.36 19.87
N VAL A 15 -35.22 35.32 20.61
CA VAL A 15 -33.75 35.49 20.73
C VAL A 15 -33.12 34.21 21.28
N MET A 16 -33.67 33.68 22.38
CA MET A 16 -33.19 32.44 22.98
C MET A 16 -33.21 31.23 22.04
N ARG A 17 -34.24 31.12 21.18
CA ARG A 17 -34.31 30.04 20.18
C ARG A 17 -33.23 30.21 19.12
N ILE A 18 -33.04 31.44 18.61
CA ILE A 18 -31.99 31.74 17.63
C ILE A 18 -30.62 31.35 18.22
N SER A 19 -30.40 31.62 19.50
CA SER A 19 -29.14 31.30 20.16
C SER A 19 -28.87 29.81 20.29
N VAL A 20 -29.90 29.04 20.69
CA VAL A 20 -29.83 27.57 20.72
C VAL A 20 -29.53 27.02 19.34
N TRP A 21 -30.20 27.52 18.29
CA TRP A 21 -29.98 27.09 16.92
C TRP A 21 -28.59 27.45 16.38
N SER A 22 -28.05 28.60 16.76
CA SER A 22 -26.69 28.98 16.38
C SER A 22 -25.63 28.09 17.03
N ILE A 23 -25.76 27.73 18.32
CA ILE A 23 -24.87 26.73 18.94
C ILE A 23 -25.03 25.38 18.25
N ALA A 24 -26.28 24.96 18.04
CA ALA A 24 -26.58 23.67 17.43
C ALA A 24 -25.97 23.55 16.03
N LEU A 25 -26.12 24.59 15.20
CA LEU A 25 -25.53 24.64 13.87
C LEU A 25 -23.99 24.64 13.95
N GLY A 26 -23.41 25.43 14.85
CA GLY A 26 -21.96 25.45 15.07
C GLY A 26 -21.42 24.06 15.39
N ILE A 27 -22.02 23.36 16.36
CA ILE A 27 -21.65 21.99 16.72
C ILE A 27 -21.85 21.02 15.57
N ALA A 28 -22.98 21.09 14.86
CA ALA A 28 -23.26 20.19 13.75
C ALA A 28 -22.20 20.33 12.64
N VAL A 29 -21.86 21.57 12.25
CA VAL A 29 -20.83 21.87 11.25
C VAL A 29 -19.44 21.40 11.73
N MET A 30 -19.12 21.63 13.00
CA MET A 30 -17.83 21.21 13.57
C MET A 30 -17.70 19.67 13.59
N ILE A 31 -18.75 18.93 13.97
CA ILE A 31 -18.78 17.47 13.91
C ILE A 31 -18.62 16.97 12.47
N LEU A 32 -19.40 17.53 11.54
CA LEU A 32 -19.34 17.14 10.13
C LEU A 32 -17.96 17.41 9.52
N SER A 33 -17.37 18.57 9.80
CA SER A 33 -16.03 18.93 9.32
C SER A 33 -14.97 17.92 9.75
N VAL A 34 -14.93 17.57 11.05
CA VAL A 34 -13.98 16.58 11.57
C VAL A 34 -14.27 15.19 10.99
N ALA A 35 -15.54 14.77 10.93
CA ALA A 35 -15.91 13.44 10.47
C ALA A 35 -15.63 13.21 8.98
N ILE A 36 -15.86 14.22 8.15
CA ILE A 36 -15.58 14.18 6.70
C ILE A 36 -14.07 14.15 6.47
N VAL A 37 -13.31 15.04 7.10
CA VAL A 37 -11.86 15.12 6.86
C VAL A 37 -11.14 13.86 7.37
N THR A 38 -11.50 13.37 8.55
CA THR A 38 -10.92 12.11 9.08
C THR A 38 -11.31 10.91 8.24
N GLY A 39 -12.58 10.81 7.81
CA GLY A 39 -13.04 9.76 6.89
C GLY A 39 -12.30 9.80 5.57
N PHE A 40 -12.10 10.99 5.02
CA PHE A 40 -11.38 11.18 3.76
C PHE A 40 -9.91 10.78 3.87
N GLN A 41 -9.22 11.24 4.93
CA GLN A 41 -7.84 10.84 5.19
C GLN A 41 -7.70 9.33 5.37
N GLN A 42 -8.64 8.68 6.06
CA GLN A 42 -8.63 7.24 6.29
C GLN A 42 -8.87 6.45 4.99
N GLU A 43 -9.83 6.87 4.17
CA GLU A 43 -10.16 6.21 2.91
C GLU A 43 -9.00 6.28 1.91
N ILE A 44 -8.43 7.48 1.70
CA ILE A 44 -7.27 7.66 0.82
C ILE A 44 -6.08 6.84 1.32
N ARG A 45 -5.80 6.89 2.62
CA ARG A 45 -4.70 6.14 3.23
C ARG A 45 -4.86 4.63 3.03
N ASN A 46 -6.04 4.08 3.32
CA ASN A 46 -6.29 2.65 3.21
C ASN A 46 -6.12 2.15 1.77
N LYS A 47 -6.62 2.91 0.80
CA LYS A 47 -6.44 2.58 -0.62
C LYS A 47 -4.98 2.63 -1.07
N VAL A 48 -4.22 3.66 -0.68
CA VAL A 48 -2.78 3.76 -1.01
C VAL A 48 -1.99 2.60 -0.38
N ILE A 49 -2.30 2.25 0.87
CA ILE A 49 -1.71 1.09 1.55
C ILE A 49 -2.10 -0.23 0.87
N GLY A 50 -3.34 -0.36 0.39
CA GLY A 50 -3.83 -1.56 -0.28
C GLY A 50 -3.05 -1.93 -1.54
N PHE A 51 -2.57 -0.94 -2.31
CA PHE A 51 -1.69 -1.18 -3.45
C PHE A 51 -0.24 -1.49 -3.07
N GLY A 52 0.18 -1.08 -1.88
CA GLY A 52 1.54 -1.19 -1.38
C GLY A 52 1.57 -1.88 -0.02
N SER A 53 2.09 -1.16 0.96
CA SER A 53 2.17 -1.59 2.34
C SER A 53 2.27 -0.40 3.28
N HIS A 54 2.35 -0.63 4.59
CA HIS A 54 2.62 0.45 5.54
C HIS A 54 4.10 0.82 5.51
N ILE A 55 4.98 -0.19 5.43
CA ILE A 55 6.43 -0.05 5.43
C ILE A 55 7.01 -0.96 4.33
N GLN A 56 7.95 -0.44 3.55
CA GLN A 56 8.74 -1.21 2.59
C GLN A 56 10.18 -1.37 3.09
N ILE A 57 10.69 -2.59 3.01
CA ILE A 57 12.10 -2.91 3.27
C ILE A 57 12.76 -3.16 1.92
N THR A 58 13.72 -2.32 1.55
CA THR A 58 14.46 -2.44 0.28
C THR A 58 15.96 -2.37 0.52
N ALA A 59 16.75 -2.77 -0.48
CA ALA A 59 18.19 -2.60 -0.42
C ALA A 59 18.57 -1.11 -0.20
N PHE A 60 19.60 -0.85 0.59
CA PHE A 60 20.03 0.51 0.93
C PHE A 60 20.35 1.35 -0.32
N ASN A 61 21.02 0.73 -1.29
CA ASN A 61 21.39 1.33 -2.58
C ASN A 61 20.26 1.34 -3.62
N SER A 62 19.03 0.93 -3.28
CA SER A 62 17.92 0.96 -4.21
C SER A 62 17.60 2.40 -4.62
N ASN A 63 17.58 2.66 -5.92
CA ASN A 63 17.05 3.91 -6.46
C ASN A 63 15.52 3.89 -6.37
N GLU A 64 14.90 5.06 -6.27
CA GLU A 64 13.44 5.24 -6.23
C GLU A 64 12.80 5.08 -7.63
N SER A 65 13.25 4.07 -8.39
CA SER A 65 12.64 3.70 -9.67
C SER A 65 11.50 2.72 -9.46
N LEU A 66 10.56 2.70 -10.41
CA LEU A 66 9.49 1.69 -10.51
C LEU A 66 10.01 0.31 -10.95
N GLU A 67 11.32 0.08 -10.84
CA GLU A 67 12.03 -1.16 -11.08
C GLU A 67 12.89 -1.46 -9.85
N THR A 68 12.68 -2.63 -9.25
CA THR A 68 13.35 -3.05 -8.01
C THR A 68 14.67 -3.77 -8.29
N ASN A 69 15.61 -3.66 -7.35
CA ASN A 69 16.88 -4.41 -7.36
C ASN A 69 16.74 -5.76 -6.63
N PRO A 70 17.53 -6.79 -6.98
CA PRO A 70 17.46 -8.09 -6.34
C PRO A 70 17.95 -8.07 -4.90
N VAL A 71 17.18 -8.68 -4.01
CA VAL A 71 17.46 -8.90 -2.59
C VAL A 71 17.26 -10.39 -2.26
N PRO A 72 18.12 -11.05 -1.50
CA PRO A 72 17.87 -12.42 -1.05
C PRO A 72 16.62 -12.52 -0.16
N VAL A 73 15.75 -13.50 -0.43
CA VAL A 73 14.50 -13.72 0.32
C VAL A 73 14.78 -14.22 1.75
N ASN A 74 15.80 -15.06 1.92
CA ASN A 74 16.15 -15.62 3.22
C ASN A 74 16.86 -14.57 4.07
N GLN A 75 16.14 -13.99 5.03
CA GLN A 75 16.61 -12.95 5.94
C GLN A 75 16.19 -13.31 7.36
N GLU A 76 16.94 -12.90 8.38
CA GLU A 76 16.56 -13.19 9.79
C GLU A 76 15.18 -12.63 10.12
N PHE A 77 14.86 -11.42 9.63
CA PHE A 77 13.56 -10.79 9.86
C PHE A 77 12.39 -11.40 9.05
N TYR A 78 12.65 -12.28 8.07
CA TYR A 78 11.62 -12.83 7.19
C TYR A 78 11.61 -14.37 7.21
N PRO A 79 10.50 -15.02 7.61
CA PRO A 79 9.17 -14.45 7.89
C PRO A 79 8.93 -14.07 9.36
N GLU A 80 9.95 -14.05 10.21
CA GLU A 80 9.82 -13.88 11.68
C GLU A 80 9.02 -12.64 12.10
N LEU A 81 9.08 -11.53 11.34
CA LEU A 81 8.25 -10.35 11.60
C LEU A 81 6.74 -10.62 11.57
N ASN A 82 6.25 -11.72 10.98
CA ASN A 82 4.84 -12.12 11.08
C ASN A 82 4.43 -12.54 12.50
N GLU A 83 5.37 -12.83 13.39
CA GLU A 83 5.09 -13.19 14.79
C GLU A 83 4.89 -11.96 15.69
N GLU A 84 5.27 -10.77 15.21
CA GLU A 84 5.15 -9.53 15.97
C GLU A 84 3.69 -9.05 16.07
N PRO A 85 3.19 -8.71 17.27
CA PRO A 85 1.77 -8.34 17.47
C PRO A 85 1.30 -7.13 16.65
N GLU A 86 2.21 -6.24 16.27
CA GLU A 86 1.91 -5.02 15.52
C GLU A 86 1.85 -5.28 14.01
N VAL A 87 2.49 -6.35 13.54
CA VAL A 87 2.57 -6.73 12.12
C VAL A 87 1.38 -7.62 11.77
N LYS A 88 0.68 -7.24 10.70
CA LYS A 88 -0.42 -8.02 10.12
C LYS A 88 0.11 -9.09 9.16
N ASN A 89 1.03 -8.69 8.28
CA ASN A 89 1.65 -9.57 7.29
C ASN A 89 2.94 -8.94 6.76
N ILE A 90 4.00 -9.73 6.61
CA ILE A 90 5.16 -9.41 5.78
C ILE A 90 5.19 -10.35 4.58
N HIS A 91 5.38 -9.79 3.39
CA HIS A 91 5.45 -10.55 2.15
C HIS A 91 6.48 -9.98 1.17
N ILE A 92 6.86 -10.80 0.19
CA ILE A 92 7.79 -10.40 -0.87
C ILE A 92 7.08 -9.76 -2.06
N TYR A 93 7.76 -8.82 -2.72
CA TYR A 93 7.26 -8.20 -3.95
C TYR A 93 8.40 -7.83 -4.91
N ALA A 94 8.06 -7.64 -6.19
CA ALA A 94 8.96 -7.03 -7.15
C ALA A 94 8.20 -6.12 -8.11
N LEU A 95 8.85 -5.05 -8.58
CA LEU A 95 8.26 -4.15 -9.57
C LEU A 95 9.08 -4.16 -10.86
N LYS A 96 8.37 -4.09 -11.99
CA LYS A 96 8.98 -3.86 -13.29
C LYS A 96 8.04 -3.07 -14.21
N PRO A 97 8.50 -1.99 -14.86
CA PRO A 97 7.70 -1.31 -15.87
C PRO A 97 7.51 -2.18 -17.12
N ALA A 98 6.34 -2.05 -17.76
CA ALA A 98 6.01 -2.77 -18.99
C ALA A 98 5.05 -1.97 -19.87
N MET A 99 4.91 -2.39 -21.12
CA MET A 99 3.88 -1.90 -22.03
C MET A 99 2.92 -3.05 -22.37
N MET A 100 1.65 -2.88 -22.04
CA MET A 100 0.59 -3.78 -22.45
C MET A 100 0.04 -3.35 -23.81
N GLN A 101 -0.23 -4.33 -24.66
CA GLN A 101 -0.81 -4.14 -25.98
C GLN A 101 -1.95 -5.13 -26.20
N SER A 102 -3.12 -4.62 -26.60
CA SER A 102 -4.22 -5.47 -27.04
C SER A 102 -4.08 -5.91 -28.49
N GLN A 103 -4.66 -7.06 -28.81
CA GLN A 103 -4.84 -7.52 -30.18
C GLN A 103 -6.34 -7.75 -30.43
N THR A 104 -7.09 -6.65 -30.50
CA THR A 104 -8.52 -6.71 -30.83
C THR A 104 -8.74 -6.51 -32.31
N GLN A 105 -9.54 -7.37 -32.94
CA GLN A 105 -10.02 -7.16 -34.31
C GLN A 105 -11.23 -6.21 -34.28
N ASP A 106 -11.27 -5.25 -35.21
CA ASP A 106 -12.47 -4.45 -35.45
C ASP A 106 -13.54 -5.26 -36.19
N GLN A 107 -14.72 -4.67 -36.38
CA GLN A 107 -15.84 -5.30 -37.08
C GLN A 107 -15.56 -5.54 -38.59
N GLU A 108 -14.48 -4.97 -39.13
CA GLU A 108 -14.02 -5.11 -40.51
C GLU A 108 -12.83 -6.08 -40.65
N GLY A 109 -12.38 -6.69 -39.53
CA GLY A 109 -11.28 -7.65 -39.49
C GLY A 109 -9.87 -7.03 -39.36
N ASN A 110 -9.73 -5.72 -39.19
CA ASN A 110 -8.43 -5.09 -38.95
C ASN A 110 -8.03 -5.16 -37.47
N TYR A 111 -6.76 -5.43 -37.22
CA TYR A 111 -6.22 -5.43 -35.85
C TYR A 111 -6.04 -3.98 -35.36
N LYS A 112 -6.85 -3.57 -34.40
CA LYS A 112 -6.60 -2.35 -33.64
C LYS A 112 -5.70 -2.68 -32.45
N ARG A 113 -4.57 -1.99 -32.37
CA ARG A 113 -3.58 -2.14 -31.30
C ARG A 113 -3.68 -0.93 -30.38
N GLU A 114 -4.28 -1.13 -29.22
CA GLU A 114 -4.20 -0.14 -28.15
C GLU A 114 -2.98 -0.47 -27.28
N ILE A 115 -2.25 0.55 -26.84
CA ILE A 115 -1.02 0.39 -26.03
C ILE A 115 -1.19 1.20 -24.75
N GLN A 116 -0.79 0.62 -23.62
CA GLN A 116 -0.76 1.29 -22.33
C GLN A 116 0.52 0.93 -21.57
N GLY A 117 1.22 1.93 -21.06
CA GLY A 117 2.31 1.74 -20.10
C GLY A 117 1.76 1.38 -18.73
N VAL A 118 2.36 0.39 -18.08
CA VAL A 118 1.97 -0.12 -16.76
C VAL A 118 3.22 -0.44 -15.92
N VAL A 119 3.02 -0.61 -14.62
CA VAL A 119 3.99 -1.19 -13.69
C VAL A 119 3.44 -2.54 -13.25
N THR A 120 4.17 -3.60 -13.57
CA THR A 120 3.82 -4.93 -13.10
C THR A 120 4.31 -5.11 -11.68
N LYS A 121 3.38 -5.34 -10.75
CA LYS A 121 3.66 -5.75 -9.39
C LYS A 121 3.61 -7.27 -9.32
N GLY A 122 4.79 -7.86 -9.15
CA GLY A 122 4.98 -9.29 -8.95
C GLY A 122 4.64 -9.64 -7.51
N ILE A 123 3.61 -10.45 -7.32
CA ILE A 123 3.19 -10.95 -6.01
C ILE A 123 3.48 -12.45 -5.88
N SER A 124 3.62 -12.90 -4.64
CA SER A 124 3.92 -14.28 -4.25
C SER A 124 2.75 -14.90 -3.48
N THR A 125 2.89 -16.16 -3.07
CA THR A 125 1.85 -16.92 -2.37
C THR A 125 1.54 -16.40 -0.96
N ASP A 126 2.46 -15.64 -0.36
CA ASP A 126 2.38 -14.98 0.96
C ASP A 126 1.74 -13.58 0.91
N TYR A 127 1.38 -13.09 -0.28
CA TYR A 127 0.76 -11.77 -0.46
C TYR A 127 -0.63 -11.68 0.22
N ASP A 128 -0.91 -10.57 0.92
CA ASP A 128 -2.23 -10.33 1.52
C ASP A 128 -3.25 -9.96 0.44
N THR A 129 -4.14 -10.90 0.09
CA THR A 129 -5.12 -10.71 -0.97
C THR A 129 -6.39 -9.97 -0.54
N ALA A 130 -6.53 -9.58 0.73
CA ALA A 130 -7.76 -8.98 1.25
C ALA A 130 -8.21 -7.74 0.45
N PHE A 131 -7.29 -6.80 0.21
CA PHE A 131 -7.58 -5.59 -0.56
C PHE A 131 -8.01 -5.89 -2.00
N LEU A 132 -7.28 -6.76 -2.70
CA LEU A 132 -7.61 -7.12 -4.08
C LEU A 132 -8.94 -7.88 -4.17
N SER A 133 -9.28 -8.68 -3.16
CA SER A 133 -10.57 -9.35 -3.08
C SER A 133 -11.72 -8.37 -2.92
N GLU A 134 -11.55 -7.30 -2.14
CA GLU A 134 -12.56 -6.26 -1.95
C GLU A 134 -12.75 -5.40 -3.22
N CYS A 135 -11.68 -5.18 -3.98
CA CYS A 135 -11.72 -4.42 -5.23
C CYS A 135 -12.09 -5.24 -6.47
N LEU A 136 -12.31 -6.56 -6.35
CA LEU A 136 -12.56 -7.43 -7.51
C LEU A 136 -13.97 -7.17 -8.08
N VAL A 137 -14.04 -6.76 -9.35
CA VAL A 137 -15.31 -6.49 -10.05
C VAL A 137 -15.77 -7.73 -10.80
N GLU A 138 -14.85 -8.41 -11.48
CA GLU A 138 -15.15 -9.57 -12.32
C GLU A 138 -14.01 -10.60 -12.26
N GLY A 139 -14.35 -11.89 -12.35
CA GLY A 139 -13.38 -12.98 -12.43
C GLY A 139 -12.91 -13.51 -11.08
N ARG A 140 -11.60 -13.79 -10.98
CA ARG A 140 -10.95 -14.29 -9.76
C ARG A 140 -9.54 -13.73 -9.60
N LEU A 141 -8.99 -13.92 -8.40
CA LEU A 141 -7.59 -13.63 -8.10
C LEU A 141 -6.64 -14.63 -8.78
N LEU A 142 -5.35 -14.27 -8.81
CA LEU A 142 -4.28 -15.06 -9.41
C LEU A 142 -4.12 -16.41 -8.70
N HIS A 143 -3.94 -17.49 -9.47
CA HIS A 143 -3.45 -18.75 -8.93
C HIS A 143 -1.93 -18.78 -9.03
N LEU A 144 -1.28 -18.75 -7.86
CA LEU A 144 0.17 -18.72 -7.72
C LEU A 144 0.66 -20.06 -7.16
N HIS A 145 1.81 -20.49 -7.67
CA HIS A 145 2.49 -21.69 -7.20
C HIS A 145 3.95 -21.33 -6.93
N SER A 146 4.55 -21.89 -5.88
CA SER A 146 5.94 -21.60 -5.53
C SER A 146 6.94 -22.10 -6.58
N ASP A 147 6.61 -23.20 -7.28
CA ASP A 147 7.55 -23.92 -8.16
C ASP A 147 7.22 -23.81 -9.67
N SER A 148 6.11 -23.18 -10.04
CA SER A 148 5.70 -23.05 -11.44
C SER A 148 5.27 -21.63 -11.78
N LEU A 149 5.65 -21.20 -12.98
CA LEU A 149 5.33 -19.88 -13.50
C LEU A 149 3.85 -19.79 -13.90
N SER A 150 3.11 -18.86 -13.29
CA SER A 150 1.73 -18.55 -13.69
C SER A 150 1.69 -17.46 -14.76
N ASN A 151 1.02 -17.70 -15.89
CA ASN A 151 0.82 -16.69 -16.96
C ASN A 151 -0.50 -15.93 -16.80
N GLU A 152 -0.95 -15.75 -15.56
CA GLU A 152 -2.16 -15.02 -15.22
C GLU A 152 -1.84 -13.57 -14.89
N ILE A 153 -2.75 -12.65 -15.23
CA ILE A 153 -2.64 -11.22 -14.90
C ILE A 153 -3.97 -10.72 -14.34
N LEU A 154 -3.87 -9.85 -13.33
CA LEU A 154 -4.98 -9.07 -12.82
C LEU A 154 -4.80 -7.62 -13.29
N ILE A 155 -5.81 -7.10 -13.99
CA ILE A 155 -5.79 -5.74 -14.56
C ILE A 155 -6.91 -4.90 -13.95
N SER A 156 -6.80 -3.58 -14.02
CA SER A 156 -7.91 -2.72 -13.57
C SER A 156 -9.00 -2.63 -14.63
N GLN A 157 -10.22 -2.25 -14.21
CA GLN A 157 -11.31 -1.93 -15.12
C GLN A 157 -10.94 -0.81 -16.10
N THR A 158 -10.24 0.22 -15.62
CA THR A 158 -9.73 1.33 -16.45
C THR A 158 -8.81 0.84 -17.57
N GLN A 159 -7.94 -0.13 -17.29
CA GLN A 159 -7.06 -0.72 -18.30
C GLN A 159 -7.82 -1.64 -19.25
N ALA A 160 -8.74 -2.46 -18.73
CA ALA A 160 -9.59 -3.33 -19.53
C ALA A 160 -10.41 -2.53 -20.56
N ASP A 161 -11.03 -1.44 -20.14
CA ASP A 161 -11.83 -0.56 -21.01
C ASP A 161 -10.98 0.14 -22.08
N ARG A 162 -9.81 0.66 -21.69
CA ARG A 162 -8.88 1.34 -22.62
C ARG A 162 -8.31 0.39 -23.67
N LEU A 163 -7.89 -0.80 -23.24
CA LEU A 163 -7.32 -1.81 -24.12
C LEU A 163 -8.39 -2.64 -24.83
N LYS A 164 -9.67 -2.46 -24.46
CA LYS A 164 -10.83 -3.23 -24.94
C LYS A 164 -10.71 -4.73 -24.70
N LEU A 165 -10.18 -5.09 -23.54
CA LEU A 165 -9.94 -6.47 -23.12
C LEU A 165 -11.04 -6.92 -22.14
N LYS A 166 -11.30 -8.22 -22.14
CA LYS A 166 -12.23 -8.88 -21.22
C LYS A 166 -11.52 -10.01 -20.48
N ILE A 167 -12.23 -10.63 -19.53
CA ILE A 167 -11.75 -11.86 -18.90
C ILE A 167 -11.49 -12.94 -19.95
N ASP A 168 -10.47 -13.75 -19.69
CA ASP A 168 -9.94 -14.79 -20.56
C ASP A 168 -9.25 -14.32 -21.85
N ASP A 169 -9.27 -13.02 -22.15
CA ASP A 169 -8.45 -12.48 -23.24
C ASP A 169 -6.95 -12.59 -22.89
N THR A 170 -6.14 -12.69 -23.95
CA THR A 170 -4.68 -12.66 -23.85
C THR A 170 -4.17 -11.27 -24.15
N VAL A 171 -3.39 -10.71 -23.22
CA VAL A 171 -2.68 -9.45 -23.41
C VAL A 171 -1.19 -9.70 -23.66
N PHE A 172 -0.64 -8.94 -24.59
CA PHE A 172 0.78 -8.96 -24.90
C PHE A 172 1.47 -7.89 -24.07
N THR A 173 2.46 -8.27 -23.28
CA THR A 173 3.17 -7.37 -22.38
C THR A 173 4.65 -7.35 -22.72
N TYR A 174 5.17 -6.18 -23.04
CA TYR A 174 6.55 -5.95 -23.45
C TYR A 174 7.35 -5.32 -22.30
N PHE A 175 8.44 -5.97 -21.93
CA PHE A 175 9.36 -5.50 -20.89
C PHE A 175 10.68 -5.09 -21.52
N ILE A 176 11.22 -3.95 -21.12
CA ILE A 176 12.55 -3.53 -21.59
C ILE A 176 13.60 -4.21 -20.71
N ASN A 177 14.54 -4.91 -21.34
CA ASN A 177 15.73 -5.45 -20.68
C ASN A 177 16.94 -5.29 -21.62
N ASN A 178 18.02 -4.64 -21.16
CA ASN A 178 19.22 -4.36 -21.95
C ASN A 178 18.91 -3.74 -23.33
N ASN A 179 18.01 -2.74 -23.35
CA ASN A 179 17.53 -2.05 -24.56
C ASN A 179 16.82 -2.96 -25.60
N ALA A 180 16.45 -4.18 -25.23
CA ALA A 180 15.67 -5.08 -26.07
C ALA A 180 14.30 -5.40 -25.43
N PRO A 181 13.20 -5.34 -26.20
CA PRO A 181 11.90 -5.73 -25.69
C PRO A 181 11.80 -7.25 -25.54
N ARG A 182 11.34 -7.71 -24.38
CA ARG A 182 10.98 -9.10 -24.11
C ARG A 182 9.46 -9.21 -23.99
N GLU A 183 8.86 -10.00 -24.86
CA GLU A 183 7.41 -10.27 -24.83
C GLU A 183 7.07 -11.34 -23.77
N ARG A 184 5.95 -11.12 -23.07
CA ARG A 184 5.20 -12.13 -22.33
C ARG A 184 3.74 -12.04 -22.72
N ARG A 185 3.06 -13.18 -22.67
CA ARG A 185 1.63 -13.28 -22.92
C ARG A 185 0.96 -13.66 -21.61
N PHE A 186 -0.01 -12.87 -21.21
CA PHE A 186 -0.77 -13.12 -19.99
C PHE A 186 -2.24 -13.30 -20.31
N ARG A 187 -2.88 -14.26 -19.64
CA ARG A 187 -4.32 -14.41 -19.66
C ARG A 187 -4.94 -13.59 -18.53
N ILE A 188 -5.92 -12.76 -18.85
CA ILE A 188 -6.64 -11.96 -17.86
C ILE A 188 -7.58 -12.87 -17.09
N VAL A 189 -7.40 -12.98 -15.77
CA VAL A 189 -8.24 -13.84 -14.92
C VAL A 189 -9.16 -13.07 -13.98
N GLY A 190 -8.91 -11.77 -13.81
CA GLY A 190 -9.77 -10.90 -13.03
C GLY A 190 -9.54 -9.43 -13.36
N ILE A 191 -10.60 -8.66 -13.14
CA ILE A 191 -10.65 -7.22 -13.35
C ILE A 191 -11.01 -6.58 -12.01
N TYR A 192 -10.16 -5.68 -11.52
CA TYR A 192 -10.37 -4.96 -10.26
C TYR A 192 -10.69 -3.48 -10.50
N HIS A 193 -11.31 -2.84 -9.52
CA HIS A 193 -11.49 -1.39 -9.48
C HIS A 193 -11.28 -0.89 -8.05
N SER A 194 -10.22 -0.11 -7.84
CA SER A 194 -9.90 0.40 -6.50
C SER A 194 -10.56 1.74 -6.17
N GLY A 195 -11.11 2.41 -7.18
CA GLY A 195 -11.54 3.79 -7.10
C GLY A 195 -10.40 4.82 -7.17
N MET A 196 -9.14 4.39 -7.21
CA MET A 196 -7.96 5.26 -7.38
C MET A 196 -7.52 5.25 -8.84
N ASP A 197 -8.11 6.12 -9.67
CA ASP A 197 -7.88 6.13 -11.12
C ASP A 197 -6.40 6.11 -11.54
N GLU A 198 -5.53 6.83 -10.82
CA GLU A 198 -4.12 6.91 -11.17
C GLU A 198 -3.37 5.60 -10.87
N TYR A 199 -3.73 4.93 -9.77
CA TYR A 199 -3.23 3.59 -9.45
C TYR A 199 -3.81 2.53 -10.38
N ASP A 200 -5.11 2.61 -10.67
CA ASP A 200 -5.80 1.72 -11.62
C ASP A 200 -5.19 1.85 -13.03
N LYS A 201 -4.71 3.02 -13.45
CA LYS A 201 -4.01 3.16 -14.75
C LYS A 201 -2.59 2.59 -14.71
N GLN A 202 -1.96 2.57 -13.55
CA GLN A 202 -0.54 2.28 -13.39
C GLN A 202 -0.27 0.80 -13.09
N PHE A 203 -0.95 0.19 -12.12
CA PHE A 203 -0.57 -1.12 -11.60
C PHE A 203 -1.32 -2.30 -12.22
N VAL A 204 -0.58 -3.39 -12.46
CA VAL A 204 -1.12 -4.72 -12.76
C VAL A 204 -0.43 -5.75 -11.89
N PHE A 205 -1.15 -6.82 -11.53
CA PHE A 205 -0.60 -7.87 -10.67
C PHE A 205 -0.30 -9.13 -11.48
N ILE A 206 0.89 -9.67 -11.31
CA ILE A 206 1.36 -10.91 -11.94
C ILE A 206 2.12 -11.77 -10.93
N ASP A 207 2.46 -12.99 -11.30
CA ASP A 207 3.39 -13.82 -10.55
C ASP A 207 4.81 -13.19 -10.54
N ILE A 208 5.37 -13.00 -9.34
CA ILE A 208 6.73 -12.48 -9.12
C ILE A 208 7.82 -13.24 -9.89
N ASN A 209 7.60 -14.52 -10.20
CA ASN A 209 8.53 -15.34 -10.97
C ASN A 209 8.76 -14.82 -12.40
N HIS A 210 7.82 -14.09 -12.99
CA HIS A 210 8.05 -13.39 -14.26
C HIS A 210 9.13 -12.32 -14.11
N ILE A 211 9.03 -11.48 -13.09
CA ILE A 211 9.95 -10.37 -12.85
C ILE A 211 11.35 -10.91 -12.55
N ARG A 212 11.46 -11.92 -11.67
CA ARG A 212 12.73 -12.62 -11.36
C ARG A 212 13.45 -13.09 -12.63
N LYS A 213 12.74 -13.76 -13.54
CA LYS A 213 13.30 -14.27 -14.81
C LYS A 213 13.58 -13.14 -15.81
N LEU A 214 12.73 -12.13 -15.88
CA LEU A 214 12.89 -10.99 -16.79
C LEU A 214 14.10 -10.14 -16.40
N ASN A 215 14.40 -10.01 -15.11
CA ASN A 215 15.56 -9.30 -14.61
C ASN A 215 16.83 -10.17 -14.52
N ALA A 216 16.73 -11.45 -14.89
CA ALA A 216 17.83 -12.41 -14.79
C ALA A 216 18.44 -12.47 -13.38
N TRP A 217 17.60 -12.40 -12.34
CA TRP A 217 18.04 -12.56 -10.96
C TRP A 217 18.45 -14.00 -10.69
N GLY A 218 19.49 -14.18 -9.87
CA GLY A 218 20.06 -15.51 -9.63
C GLY A 218 20.91 -16.03 -10.79
N ILE A 219 21.30 -17.29 -10.67
CA ILE A 219 22.07 -18.05 -11.65
C ILE A 219 21.25 -19.29 -11.98
N GLU A 220 21.16 -19.62 -13.27
CA GLU A 220 20.67 -20.90 -13.76
C GLU A 220 21.86 -21.68 -14.30
N ALA A 221 22.25 -22.73 -13.59
CA ALA A 221 23.33 -23.62 -13.95
C ALA A 221 22.84 -24.66 -14.97
N MET A 222 23.68 -24.93 -15.96
CA MET A 222 23.48 -25.97 -16.98
C MET A 222 24.77 -26.77 -17.14
N CYS A 223 24.64 -28.05 -17.51
CA CYS A 223 25.76 -28.94 -17.75
C CYS A 223 25.38 -29.93 -18.85
N TYR A 224 26.15 -29.97 -19.93
CA TYR A 224 25.85 -30.78 -21.12
C TYR A 224 27.13 -31.36 -21.75
N VAL A 225 26.95 -32.36 -22.61
CA VAL A 225 28.06 -32.93 -23.40
C VAL A 225 28.18 -32.13 -24.69
N ARG A 226 29.39 -31.68 -25.05
CA ARG A 226 29.62 -31.02 -26.34
C ARG A 226 29.54 -32.02 -27.48
N ASN A 227 29.21 -31.54 -28.67
CA ASN A 227 29.35 -32.30 -29.92
C ASN A 227 30.82 -32.37 -30.38
N ASP A 228 31.76 -32.47 -29.45
CA ASP A 228 33.19 -32.47 -29.73
C ASP A 228 33.94 -33.27 -28.65
N VAL A 229 35.11 -33.76 -29.00
CA VAL A 229 35.92 -34.69 -28.19
C VAL A 229 37.37 -34.22 -28.18
N LYS A 230 38.10 -34.52 -27.11
CA LYS A 230 39.52 -34.14 -26.99
C LYS A 230 40.33 -35.32 -26.47
N ASP A 231 41.29 -35.79 -27.27
CA ASP A 231 42.23 -36.85 -26.88
C ASP A 231 41.55 -38.11 -26.28
N ASP A 232 40.44 -38.57 -26.89
CA ASP A 232 39.56 -39.66 -26.41
C ASP A 232 38.76 -39.37 -25.12
N TYR A 233 38.60 -38.09 -24.76
CA TYR A 233 37.72 -37.65 -23.69
C TYR A 233 36.47 -36.98 -24.26
N LEU A 234 35.33 -37.26 -23.62
CA LEU A 234 34.13 -36.46 -23.76
C LEU A 234 34.36 -35.10 -23.10
N ILE A 235 33.91 -34.04 -23.76
CA ILE A 235 33.97 -32.68 -23.22
C ILE A 235 32.62 -32.36 -22.60
N ILE A 236 32.61 -32.18 -21.28
CA ILE A 236 31.45 -31.72 -20.52
C ILE A 236 31.59 -30.22 -20.34
N GLU A 237 30.60 -29.47 -20.80
CA GLU A 237 30.57 -28.01 -20.70
C GLU A 237 29.49 -27.59 -19.71
N ALA A 238 29.90 -26.80 -18.71
CA ALA A 238 28.99 -26.11 -17.83
C ALA A 238 28.74 -24.68 -18.34
N ALA A 239 27.53 -24.19 -18.13
CA ALA A 239 27.16 -22.82 -18.45
C ALA A 239 26.32 -22.23 -17.31
N GLY A 240 26.56 -20.95 -17.02
CA GLY A 240 25.68 -20.14 -16.19
C GLY A 240 24.83 -19.20 -17.05
N LYS A 241 23.58 -19.01 -16.67
CA LYS A 241 22.69 -17.99 -17.25
C LYS A 241 22.17 -17.09 -16.14
N GLY A 242 22.21 -15.77 -16.36
CA GLY A 242 22.06 -14.77 -15.30
C GLY A 242 22.90 -13.53 -15.60
N GLY A 243 23.22 -12.74 -14.57
CA GLY A 243 24.13 -11.59 -14.66
C GLY A 243 25.58 -11.91 -14.27
N GLY A 244 26.54 -11.30 -14.97
CA GLY A 244 27.99 -11.36 -14.67
C GLY A 244 28.72 -12.58 -15.27
N ASN A 245 30.02 -12.71 -14.95
CA ASN A 245 30.80 -13.90 -15.30
C ASN A 245 30.68 -14.97 -14.21
N TYR A 246 30.93 -16.22 -14.59
CA TYR A 246 30.72 -17.36 -13.70
C TYR A 246 32.01 -18.10 -13.37
N LEU A 247 32.02 -18.69 -12.19
CA LEU A 247 32.97 -19.69 -11.73
C LEU A 247 32.24 -21.04 -11.61
N TYR A 248 32.94 -22.10 -11.97
CA TYR A 248 32.44 -23.47 -12.05
C TYR A 248 33.24 -24.36 -11.10
N ASP A 249 32.54 -25.18 -10.32
CA ASP A 249 33.15 -26.18 -9.44
C ASP A 249 32.58 -27.57 -9.73
N PHE A 250 33.41 -28.44 -10.31
CA PHE A 250 33.11 -29.86 -10.57
C PHE A 250 33.54 -30.79 -9.42
N GLY A 251 33.90 -30.24 -8.25
CA GLY A 251 34.36 -30.95 -7.06
C GLY A 251 35.82 -30.66 -6.66
N GLY A 252 36.53 -29.79 -7.40
CA GLY A 252 37.93 -29.43 -7.17
C GLY A 252 38.12 -27.98 -6.67
N GLY A 253 37.04 -27.24 -6.46
CA GLY A 253 37.02 -25.81 -6.19
C GLY A 253 36.65 -24.99 -7.42
N TYR A 254 36.32 -23.71 -7.20
CA TYR A 254 35.86 -22.79 -8.24
C TYR A 254 36.96 -22.43 -9.23
N SER A 255 36.66 -22.53 -10.52
CA SER A 255 37.51 -22.14 -11.64
C SER A 255 36.71 -21.39 -12.71
N SER A 256 37.35 -20.52 -13.48
CA SER A 256 36.75 -19.90 -14.67
C SER A 256 36.64 -20.86 -15.86
N ASN A 257 37.26 -22.05 -15.79
CA ASN A 257 37.16 -23.05 -16.84
C ASN A 257 35.81 -23.80 -16.77
N PRO A 258 34.94 -23.66 -17.79
CA PRO A 258 33.65 -24.35 -17.81
C PRO A 258 33.74 -25.82 -18.22
N LEU A 259 34.92 -26.31 -18.61
CA LEU A 259 35.08 -27.62 -19.22
C LEU A 259 35.63 -28.67 -18.26
N LEU A 260 34.98 -29.84 -18.25
CA LEU A 260 35.46 -31.05 -17.61
C LEU A 260 35.67 -32.14 -18.66
N LEU A 261 36.87 -32.71 -18.71
CA LEU A 261 37.18 -33.84 -19.60
C LEU A 261 36.92 -35.15 -18.86
N ILE A 262 36.09 -36.03 -19.44
CA ILE A 262 35.78 -37.34 -18.86
C ILE A 262 36.00 -38.45 -19.87
N LYS A 263 36.74 -39.49 -19.46
CA LYS A 263 36.91 -40.69 -20.27
C LYS A 263 35.70 -41.61 -20.08
N PRO A 264 35.06 -42.11 -21.14
CA PRO A 264 34.00 -43.11 -21.02
C PRO A 264 34.47 -44.33 -20.23
N GLY A 265 33.65 -44.78 -19.30
CA GLY A 265 33.97 -45.94 -18.47
C GLY A 265 32.73 -46.53 -17.83
N ARG A 266 32.38 -46.05 -16.63
CA ARG A 266 31.16 -46.44 -15.92
C ARG A 266 30.14 -45.32 -15.92
N ASP A 267 28.87 -45.67 -15.83
CA ASP A 267 27.79 -44.70 -15.63
C ASP A 267 28.16 -43.75 -14.47
N THR A 268 28.08 -42.45 -14.75
CA THR A 268 28.62 -41.41 -13.86
C THR A 268 27.62 -40.26 -13.78
N ILE A 269 27.46 -39.71 -12.59
CA ILE A 269 26.71 -38.47 -12.37
C ILE A 269 27.72 -37.37 -12.07
N ILE A 270 27.72 -36.35 -12.91
CA ILE A 270 28.57 -35.18 -12.77
C ILE A 270 27.72 -34.08 -12.13
N ARG A 271 28.28 -33.44 -11.10
CA ARG A 271 27.70 -32.26 -10.46
C ARG A 271 28.59 -31.07 -10.78
N VAL A 272 27.99 -29.95 -11.15
CA VAL A 272 28.67 -28.66 -11.24
C VAL A 272 27.94 -27.63 -10.39
N VAL A 273 28.69 -26.87 -9.60
CA VAL A 273 28.19 -25.69 -8.89
C VAL A 273 28.67 -24.46 -9.63
N VAL A 274 27.74 -23.57 -9.99
CA VAL A 274 28.00 -22.34 -10.71
C VAL A 274 27.75 -21.16 -9.76
N SER A 275 28.77 -20.34 -9.58
CA SER A 275 28.73 -19.11 -8.78
C SER A 275 29.11 -17.92 -9.66
N GLN A 276 28.71 -16.71 -9.27
CA GLN A 276 29.22 -15.52 -9.93
C GLN A 276 30.68 -15.27 -9.53
N ASN A 277 31.46 -14.69 -10.45
CA ASN A 277 32.81 -14.22 -10.17
C ASN A 277 32.74 -12.91 -9.35
N PRO A 278 33.32 -12.86 -8.13
CA PRO A 278 33.28 -11.67 -7.29
C PRO A 278 33.96 -10.43 -7.89
N ALA A 279 34.79 -10.58 -8.92
CA ALA A 279 35.52 -9.49 -9.56
C ALA A 279 34.68 -8.68 -10.58
N ASP A 280 33.51 -9.18 -10.96
CA ASP A 280 32.65 -8.58 -12.01
C ASP A 280 31.48 -7.77 -11.44
N ASP A 281 31.60 -7.29 -10.20
CA ASP A 281 30.61 -6.43 -9.58
C ASP A 281 30.62 -5.04 -10.26
N PRO A 282 29.51 -4.61 -10.91
CA PRO A 282 29.40 -3.30 -11.55
C PRO A 282 29.52 -2.12 -10.57
N PHE A 283 29.50 -2.36 -9.25
CA PHE A 283 29.57 -1.32 -8.23
C PHE A 283 30.95 -1.17 -7.56
N ASN A 284 31.95 -1.98 -7.94
CA ASN A 284 33.36 -1.85 -7.54
C ASN A 284 33.55 -1.63 -6.02
N VAL A 285 32.79 -2.38 -5.21
CA VAL A 285 32.73 -2.22 -3.75
C VAL A 285 33.98 -2.81 -3.09
N ARG A 286 34.47 -2.16 -2.03
CA ARG A 286 35.74 -2.50 -1.37
C ARG A 286 35.65 -3.86 -0.65
N PRO A 287 36.77 -4.60 -0.53
CA PRO A 287 36.80 -5.84 0.23
C PRO A 287 36.42 -5.59 1.71
N GLY A 288 35.31 -6.16 2.17
CA GLY A 288 34.87 -6.10 3.58
C GLY A 288 33.46 -5.53 3.81
N GLU A 289 32.82 -4.95 2.79
CA GLU A 289 31.40 -4.65 2.81
C GLU A 289 30.62 -5.85 2.25
N GLU A 290 29.56 -6.27 2.94
CA GLU A 290 28.88 -7.53 2.64
C GLU A 290 28.24 -7.53 1.25
N LYS A 291 28.48 -8.64 0.57
CA LYS A 291 28.39 -8.82 -0.87
C LYS A 291 26.97 -9.19 -1.26
N ILE A 292 26.45 -8.66 -2.36
CA ILE A 292 25.39 -9.38 -3.08
C ILE A 292 26.07 -10.53 -3.84
N ASN A 293 26.44 -11.59 -3.11
CA ASN A 293 26.84 -12.84 -3.73
C ASN A 293 25.56 -13.45 -4.33
N TYR A 294 25.54 -13.63 -5.66
CA TYR A 294 24.48 -14.44 -6.25
C TYR A 294 24.53 -15.83 -5.61
N ILE A 295 23.39 -16.31 -5.11
CA ILE A 295 23.24 -17.63 -4.52
C ILE A 295 23.66 -18.62 -5.61
N PRO A 296 24.73 -19.41 -5.40
CA PRO A 296 25.21 -20.36 -6.38
C PRO A 296 24.12 -21.35 -6.76
N ASP A 297 24.19 -21.82 -8.00
CA ASP A 297 23.24 -22.79 -8.51
C ASP A 297 23.94 -24.09 -8.91
N THR A 298 23.22 -25.22 -8.88
CA THR A 298 23.81 -26.54 -9.15
C THR A 298 23.09 -27.24 -10.30
N ALA A 299 23.88 -27.80 -11.22
CA ALA A 299 23.39 -28.66 -12.28
C ALA A 299 24.00 -30.06 -12.19
N TRP A 300 23.25 -31.06 -12.65
CA TRP A 300 23.68 -32.44 -12.72
C TRP A 300 23.57 -32.97 -14.15
N LEU A 301 24.53 -33.79 -14.53
CA LEU A 301 24.56 -34.51 -15.79
C LEU A 301 24.79 -36.00 -15.50
N GLN A 302 23.80 -36.83 -15.82
CA GLN A 302 23.94 -38.27 -15.76
C GLN A 302 24.39 -38.79 -17.12
N LEU A 303 25.54 -39.46 -17.14
CA LEU A 303 26.07 -40.16 -18.30
C LEU A 303 25.85 -41.66 -18.14
N SER A 304 25.36 -42.29 -19.18
CA SER A 304 25.20 -43.74 -19.26
C SER A 304 25.69 -44.26 -20.59
N TYR A 305 26.35 -45.41 -20.57
CA TYR A 305 27.00 -45.97 -21.75
C TYR A 305 26.27 -47.22 -22.24
N TYR A 306 26.07 -47.32 -23.56
CA TYR A 306 25.47 -48.50 -24.19
C TYR A 306 26.18 -48.88 -25.50
N PRO A 307 26.62 -50.14 -25.69
CA PRO A 307 26.65 -51.21 -24.69
C PRO A 307 27.51 -50.84 -23.47
N LYS A 308 27.34 -51.53 -22.35
CA LYS A 308 28.16 -51.28 -21.15
C LYS A 308 29.63 -51.57 -21.48
N ILE A 309 30.50 -50.60 -21.16
CA ILE A 309 31.93 -50.70 -21.46
C ILE A 309 32.53 -51.82 -20.59
N VAL A 310 33.10 -52.81 -21.27
CA VAL A 310 33.83 -53.93 -20.66
C VAL A 310 35.30 -53.89 -21.06
N PRO A 311 36.22 -54.45 -20.26
CA PRO A 311 37.64 -54.50 -20.62
C PRO A 311 37.84 -55.17 -21.99
N GLY A 312 38.56 -54.50 -22.89
CA GLY A 312 38.83 -55.00 -24.25
C GLY A 312 37.77 -54.62 -25.31
N MET A 313 36.73 -53.88 -24.93
CA MET A 313 35.81 -53.28 -25.90
C MET A 313 36.51 -52.16 -26.67
N GLU A 314 36.43 -52.20 -28.00
CA GLU A 314 36.88 -51.12 -28.87
C GLU A 314 35.70 -50.18 -29.21
N PHE A 315 35.93 -48.89 -29.02
CA PHE A 315 35.04 -47.82 -29.45
C PHE A 315 35.89 -46.60 -29.81
N GLU A 316 35.34 -45.73 -30.64
CA GLU A 316 36.02 -44.49 -31.06
C GLU A 316 35.13 -43.31 -30.73
N LEU A 317 35.67 -42.29 -30.06
CA LEU A 317 34.98 -41.03 -29.86
C LEU A 317 35.27 -40.11 -31.05
N MET A 318 34.22 -39.62 -31.70
CA MET A 318 34.31 -38.71 -32.84
C MET A 318 33.72 -37.34 -32.52
N SER A 319 34.31 -36.29 -33.10
CA SER A 319 33.72 -34.95 -33.12
C SER A 319 32.48 -34.93 -34.01
N ASN A 320 31.48 -34.13 -33.65
CA ASN A 320 30.17 -34.03 -34.30
C ASN A 320 29.49 -35.40 -34.52
N PRO A 321 29.27 -36.20 -33.45
CA PRO A 321 28.50 -37.43 -33.56
C PRO A 321 27.06 -37.13 -33.98
N GLU A 322 26.37 -38.14 -34.50
CA GLU A 322 24.91 -38.08 -34.65
C GLU A 322 24.27 -38.02 -33.26
N VAL A 323 23.37 -37.07 -33.02
CA VAL A 323 22.73 -36.86 -31.72
C VAL A 323 21.23 -37.02 -31.84
N GLU A 324 20.67 -38.00 -31.15
CA GLU A 324 19.23 -38.16 -30.96
C GLU A 324 18.80 -37.41 -29.67
N SER A 325 17.70 -36.65 -29.73
CA SER A 325 17.19 -35.88 -28.60
C SER A 325 15.77 -36.32 -28.23
N ALA A 326 15.55 -36.68 -26.98
CA ALA A 326 14.24 -36.98 -26.42
C ALA A 326 13.79 -35.82 -25.49
N GLY A 327 13.25 -34.76 -26.09
CA GLY A 327 12.97 -33.50 -25.38
C GLY A 327 14.25 -32.70 -25.11
N ASP A 328 14.21 -31.79 -24.14
CA ASP A 328 15.28 -30.80 -23.91
C ASP A 328 16.36 -31.25 -22.91
N THR A 329 16.20 -32.43 -22.31
CA THR A 329 17.08 -32.89 -21.21
C THR A 329 17.72 -34.24 -21.45
N HIS A 330 17.36 -34.95 -22.51
CA HIS A 330 17.83 -36.31 -22.79
C HIS A 330 18.40 -36.39 -24.19
N PHE A 331 19.69 -36.69 -24.28
CA PHE A 331 20.45 -36.74 -25.52
C PHE A 331 21.18 -38.07 -25.63
N VAL A 332 21.24 -38.64 -26.83
CA VAL A 332 21.99 -39.85 -27.14
C VAL A 332 22.99 -39.50 -28.23
N TYR A 333 24.27 -39.56 -27.91
CA TYR A 333 25.36 -39.30 -28.83
C TYR A 333 25.85 -40.64 -29.38
N HIS A 334 25.73 -40.81 -30.70
CA HIS A 334 26.12 -42.02 -31.39
C HIS A 334 27.58 -41.95 -31.82
N HIS A 335 28.42 -42.72 -31.14
CA HIS A 335 29.80 -42.93 -31.52
C HIS A 335 30.01 -44.36 -32.04
N PRO A 336 30.99 -44.60 -32.94
CA PRO A 336 31.33 -45.94 -33.38
C PRO A 336 31.63 -46.88 -32.20
N GLY A 337 30.78 -47.90 -32.03
CA GLY A 337 30.90 -48.89 -30.95
C GLY A 337 30.37 -48.44 -29.58
N LEU A 338 29.90 -47.19 -29.42
CA LEU A 338 29.45 -46.66 -28.13
C LEU A 338 28.38 -45.57 -28.28
N ASN A 339 27.23 -45.77 -27.66
CA ASN A 339 26.24 -44.71 -27.44
C ASN A 339 26.44 -44.08 -26.05
N VAL A 340 26.54 -42.75 -26.01
CA VAL A 340 26.60 -41.98 -24.77
C VAL A 340 25.23 -41.35 -24.54
N ILE A 341 24.54 -41.80 -23.51
CA ILE A 341 23.23 -41.28 -23.11
C ILE A 341 23.47 -40.24 -22.02
N ALA A 342 23.13 -38.99 -22.32
CA ALA A 342 23.27 -37.85 -21.43
C ALA A 342 21.88 -37.40 -20.96
N LYS A 343 21.65 -37.42 -19.64
CA LYS A 343 20.44 -36.89 -19.02
C LYS A 343 20.80 -35.69 -18.14
N MET A 344 20.36 -34.52 -18.55
CA MET A 344 20.56 -33.26 -17.84
C MET A 344 19.49 -33.09 -16.77
N ARG A 345 19.90 -32.58 -15.60
CA ARG A 345 19.01 -32.16 -14.53
C ARG A 345 19.47 -30.82 -13.99
N ASN A 346 18.71 -29.78 -14.28
CA ASN A 346 18.94 -28.44 -13.74
C ASN A 346 18.10 -28.26 -12.47
N SER A 347 18.59 -27.48 -11.52
CA SER A 347 17.88 -27.13 -10.26
C SER A 347 16.68 -26.19 -10.44
N GLY A 348 16.54 -25.60 -11.63
CA GLY A 348 15.58 -24.53 -11.94
C GLY A 348 16.09 -23.11 -11.66
N GLY A 349 17.37 -22.95 -11.28
CA GLY A 349 17.99 -21.66 -11.02
C GLY A 349 17.76 -21.11 -9.62
N SER A 350 18.64 -20.20 -9.18
CA SER A 350 18.55 -19.54 -7.88
C SER A 350 17.63 -18.31 -7.86
N SER A 351 16.99 -17.99 -9.00
CA SER A 351 16.09 -16.83 -9.14
C SER A 351 14.94 -16.78 -8.12
N ARG A 352 14.44 -17.94 -7.69
CA ARG A 352 13.36 -18.07 -6.68
C ARG A 352 13.75 -17.56 -5.29
N TYR A 353 15.04 -17.44 -5.01
CA TYR A 353 15.56 -16.95 -3.74
C TYR A 353 15.79 -15.44 -3.74
N TYR A 354 15.35 -14.72 -4.78
CA TYR A 354 15.45 -13.27 -4.88
C TYR A 354 14.09 -12.58 -4.86
N THR A 355 14.03 -11.39 -4.30
CA THR A 355 12.86 -10.50 -4.31
C THR A 355 13.30 -9.08 -4.67
N GLY A 356 12.35 -8.20 -5.01
CA GLY A 356 12.63 -6.76 -5.16
C GLY A 356 12.70 -6.03 -3.81
N GLY A 357 12.01 -6.58 -2.81
CA GLY A 357 11.98 -6.09 -1.44
C GLY A 357 10.93 -6.85 -0.63
N PHE A 358 10.64 -6.32 0.55
CA PHE A 358 9.59 -6.82 1.44
C PHE A 358 8.59 -5.71 1.75
N GLU A 359 7.33 -6.08 1.84
CA GLU A 359 6.21 -5.21 2.16
C GLU A 359 5.62 -5.64 3.50
N VAL A 360 5.59 -4.72 4.47
CA VAL A 360 5.09 -4.96 5.82
C VAL A 360 3.75 -4.23 5.99
N LEU A 361 2.72 -5.00 6.30
CA LEU A 361 1.40 -4.52 6.67
C LEU A 361 1.28 -4.50 8.19
N LEU A 362 0.73 -3.43 8.74
CA LEU A 362 0.48 -3.27 10.17
C LEU A 362 -1.00 -3.46 10.50
N ASN A 363 -1.27 -3.81 11.75
CA ASN A 363 -2.64 -3.93 12.27
C ASN A 363 -3.29 -2.55 12.48
N ASN A 364 -2.53 -1.56 12.95
CA ASN A 364 -3.01 -0.21 13.20
C ASN A 364 -2.08 0.84 12.58
N TRP A 365 -2.68 1.91 12.07
CA TRP A 365 -1.93 3.05 11.54
C TRP A 365 -1.13 3.80 12.61
N ASP A 366 -1.66 3.90 13.83
CA ASP A 366 -1.05 4.71 14.88
C ASP A 366 0.30 4.15 15.36
N ASP A 367 0.59 2.89 15.02
CA ASP A 367 1.84 2.21 15.33
C ASP A 367 2.91 2.39 14.24
N LEU A 368 2.59 3.05 13.11
CA LEU A 368 3.48 3.17 11.94
C LEU A 368 4.90 3.60 12.29
N GLU A 369 5.06 4.71 13.03
CA GLU A 369 6.39 5.26 13.35
C GLU A 369 7.16 4.37 14.34
N LYS A 370 6.44 3.69 15.25
CA LYS A 370 7.06 2.80 16.24
C LYS A 370 7.50 1.49 15.59
N ALA A 371 6.64 0.92 14.75
CA ALA A 371 6.92 -0.29 14.00
C ALA A 371 8.06 -0.06 13.00
N ASP A 372 8.11 1.11 12.34
CA ASP A 372 9.22 1.47 11.46
C ASP A 372 10.56 1.54 12.20
N ASP A 373 10.63 2.24 13.34
CA ASP A 373 11.84 2.31 14.18
C ASP A 373 12.23 0.92 14.74
N PHE A 374 11.25 0.09 15.09
CA PHE A 374 11.49 -1.29 15.51
C PHE A 374 12.09 -2.13 14.37
N ILE A 375 11.45 -2.13 13.20
CA ILE A 375 11.90 -2.91 12.03
C ILE A 375 13.28 -2.43 11.60
N TYR A 376 13.49 -1.11 11.50
CA TYR A 376 14.78 -0.53 11.12
C TYR A 376 15.93 -0.98 12.02
N LYS A 377 15.68 -1.23 13.32
CA LYS A 377 16.68 -1.75 14.26
C LYS A 377 16.94 -3.25 14.16
N HIS A 378 16.03 -4.01 13.56
CA HIS A 378 16.12 -5.47 13.44
C HIS A 378 16.50 -5.94 12.03
N ILE A 379 16.57 -5.04 11.05
CA ILE A 379 17.10 -5.33 9.71
C ILE A 379 18.61 -5.06 9.63
N GLY A 380 19.29 -5.77 8.73
CA GLY A 380 20.72 -5.59 8.48
C GLY A 380 21.07 -4.23 7.85
N PRO A 381 22.33 -3.77 7.94
CA PRO A 381 22.79 -2.48 7.40
C PRO A 381 22.67 -2.34 5.87
N GLU A 382 22.52 -3.45 5.16
CA GLU A 382 22.28 -3.54 3.72
C GLU A 382 20.85 -3.15 3.32
N PHE A 383 19.95 -2.99 4.29
CA PHE A 383 18.55 -2.61 4.09
C PHE A 383 18.25 -1.22 4.60
N LYS A 384 17.14 -0.66 4.08
CA LYS A 384 16.49 0.53 4.61
C LYS A 384 14.99 0.28 4.66
N THR A 385 14.33 0.90 5.63
CA THR A 385 12.88 1.01 5.64
C THR A 385 12.42 2.28 4.96
N LYS A 386 11.21 2.26 4.43
CA LYS A 386 10.47 3.44 4.01
C LYS A 386 9.02 3.30 4.37
N THR A 387 8.47 4.32 5.03
CA THR A 387 7.05 4.32 5.34
C THR A 387 6.23 4.74 4.12
N ILE A 388 4.94 4.41 4.09
CA ILE A 388 4.04 4.85 3.02
C ILE A 388 3.94 6.38 2.89
N LYS A 389 4.21 7.11 3.99
CA LYS A 389 4.30 8.58 3.98
C LYS A 389 5.50 9.07 3.18
N GLU A 390 6.63 8.38 3.30
CA GLU A 390 7.87 8.71 2.58
C GLU A 390 7.82 8.24 1.12
N LEU A 391 7.08 7.16 0.84
CA LEU A 391 6.85 6.69 -0.53
C LEU A 391 5.90 7.62 -1.31
N ASN A 392 4.99 8.32 -0.62
CA ASN A 392 4.00 9.21 -1.22
C ASN A 392 3.96 10.58 -0.53
N PRO A 393 5.08 11.33 -0.50
CA PRO A 393 5.21 12.53 0.33
C PRO A 393 4.21 13.62 -0.05
N ASP A 394 4.01 13.86 -1.36
CA ASP A 394 3.08 14.88 -1.85
C ASP A 394 1.63 14.59 -1.42
N LEU A 395 1.21 13.32 -1.51
CA LEU A 395 -0.13 12.89 -1.13
C LEU A 395 -0.35 13.06 0.37
N PHE A 396 0.58 12.60 1.22
CA PHE A 396 0.43 12.71 2.67
C PHE A 396 0.61 14.15 3.19
N GLN A 397 1.45 14.95 2.52
CA GLN A 397 1.57 16.38 2.80
C GLN A 397 0.25 17.10 2.49
N TRP A 398 -0.35 16.82 1.32
CA TRP A 398 -1.66 17.37 0.98
C TRP A 398 -2.75 16.94 1.97
N LEU A 399 -2.81 15.65 2.33
CA LEU A 399 -3.73 15.15 3.35
C LEU A 399 -3.53 15.88 4.69
N SER A 400 -2.29 16.21 5.05
CA SER A 400 -2.01 16.95 6.29
C SER A 400 -2.55 18.38 6.26
N TYR A 401 -2.60 19.03 5.09
CA TYR A 401 -3.16 20.38 4.96
C TYR A 401 -4.66 20.43 5.23
N LEU A 402 -5.38 19.32 5.01
CA LEU A 402 -6.80 19.25 5.38
C LEU A 402 -7.02 19.48 6.88
N ASN A 403 -6.05 19.11 7.73
CA ASN A 403 -6.13 19.38 9.17
C ASN A 403 -6.19 20.89 9.48
N ILE A 404 -5.48 21.72 8.71
CA ILE A 404 -5.48 23.18 8.88
C ILE A 404 -6.88 23.73 8.59
N ASN A 405 -7.52 23.25 7.51
CA ASN A 405 -8.87 23.66 7.15
C ASN A 405 -9.88 23.33 8.25
N VAL A 406 -9.76 22.15 8.87
CA VAL A 406 -10.59 21.77 10.02
C VAL A 406 -10.40 22.77 11.16
N TRP A 407 -9.17 23.07 11.57
CA TRP A 407 -8.88 24.02 12.64
C TRP A 407 -9.43 25.43 12.38
N VAL A 408 -9.36 25.90 11.13
CA VAL A 408 -9.94 27.18 10.72
C VAL A 408 -11.46 27.18 10.92
N ILE A 409 -12.15 26.14 10.44
CA ILE A 409 -13.60 26.01 10.59
C ILE A 409 -14.00 25.92 12.06
N LEU A 410 -13.30 25.10 12.86
CA LEU A 410 -13.55 24.97 14.29
C LEU A 410 -13.41 26.32 15.01
N THR A 411 -12.33 27.05 14.74
CA THR A 411 -12.06 28.35 15.37
C THR A 411 -13.11 29.38 14.99
N LEU A 412 -13.50 29.44 13.71
CA LEU A 412 -14.53 30.36 13.22
C LEU A 412 -15.90 30.06 13.84
N MET A 413 -16.32 28.79 13.83
CA MET A 413 -17.62 28.37 14.39
C MET A 413 -17.69 28.59 15.90
N LEU A 414 -16.57 28.38 16.60
CA LEU A 414 -16.46 28.67 18.02
C LEU A 414 -16.57 30.18 18.28
N LEU A 415 -15.86 31.02 17.53
CA LEU A 415 -15.93 32.48 17.67
C LEU A 415 -17.36 33.01 17.47
N VAL A 416 -18.04 32.56 16.42
CA VAL A 416 -19.45 32.91 16.15
C VAL A 416 -20.33 32.50 17.34
N SER A 417 -20.12 31.30 17.88
CA SER A 417 -20.87 30.80 19.04
C SER A 417 -20.62 31.63 20.30
N LEU A 418 -19.38 32.09 20.52
CA LEU A 418 -19.01 32.92 21.66
C LEU A 418 -19.66 34.30 21.62
N ILE A 419 -19.59 34.99 20.49
CA ILE A 419 -20.24 36.31 20.31
C ILE A 419 -21.74 36.16 20.54
N ASN A 420 -22.34 35.14 19.93
CA ASN A 420 -23.76 34.91 20.07
C ASN A 420 -24.15 34.60 21.53
N MET A 421 -23.35 33.82 22.28
CA MET A 421 -23.58 33.60 23.71
C MET A 421 -23.52 34.89 24.52
N CYS A 422 -22.51 35.74 24.28
CA CYS A 422 -22.40 37.03 24.95
C CYS A 422 -23.63 37.92 24.71
N SER A 423 -24.00 38.09 23.45
CA SER A 423 -25.15 38.91 23.06
C SER A 423 -26.46 38.38 23.65
N THR A 424 -26.65 37.06 23.62
CA THR A 424 -27.86 36.41 24.15
C THR A 424 -27.99 36.60 25.65
N LEU A 425 -26.91 36.36 26.41
CA LEU A 425 -26.97 36.51 27.85
C LEU A 425 -27.19 37.97 28.25
N LEU A 426 -26.57 38.92 27.54
CA LEU A 426 -26.76 40.35 27.78
C LEU A 426 -28.22 40.76 27.55
N VAL A 427 -28.83 40.35 26.44
CA VAL A 427 -30.25 40.61 26.15
C VAL A 427 -31.14 40.01 27.25
N MET A 428 -30.85 38.78 27.70
CA MET A 428 -31.60 38.13 28.77
C MET A 428 -31.52 38.90 30.10
N ILE A 429 -30.35 39.46 30.43
CA ILE A 429 -30.15 40.29 31.62
C ILE A 429 -30.95 41.59 31.48
N LEU A 430 -30.87 42.26 30.32
CA LEU A 430 -31.52 43.55 30.06
C LEU A 430 -33.05 43.45 30.14
N GLU A 431 -33.66 42.42 29.57
CA GLU A 431 -35.11 42.20 29.65
C GLU A 431 -35.60 41.89 31.06
N ARG A 432 -34.71 41.44 31.95
CA ARG A 432 -35.01 41.13 33.35
C ARG A 432 -34.48 42.20 34.33
N THR A 433 -34.11 43.37 33.84
CA THR A 433 -33.52 44.46 34.68
C THR A 433 -34.44 44.85 35.84
N ASN A 434 -35.75 44.96 35.63
CA ASN A 434 -36.72 45.30 36.69
C ASN A 434 -36.76 44.22 37.79
N MET A 435 -36.73 42.94 37.40
CA MET A 435 -36.68 41.81 38.33
C MET A 435 -35.37 41.81 39.14
N ILE A 436 -34.24 42.10 38.48
CA ILE A 436 -32.94 42.24 39.15
C ILE A 436 -32.98 43.38 40.17
N GLY A 437 -33.56 44.53 39.80
CA GLY A 437 -33.73 45.68 40.69
C GLY A 437 -34.55 45.35 41.95
N LEU A 438 -35.70 44.68 41.77
CA LEU A 438 -36.57 44.24 42.87
C LEU A 438 -35.87 43.25 43.80
N LEU A 439 -35.20 42.24 43.23
CA LEU A 439 -34.49 41.23 44.03
C LEU A 439 -33.36 41.86 44.85
N LYS A 440 -32.60 42.81 44.27
CA LYS A 440 -31.59 43.57 45.03
C LYS A 440 -32.21 44.45 46.11
N ALA A 441 -33.36 45.06 45.86
CA ALA A 441 -34.08 45.87 46.85
C ALA A 441 -34.61 45.03 48.02
N LEU A 442 -34.96 43.76 47.77
CA LEU A 442 -35.37 42.78 48.79
C LEU A 442 -34.20 42.11 49.53
N GLY A 443 -32.95 42.49 49.22
CA GLY A 443 -31.74 41.97 49.89
C GLY A 443 -31.00 40.85 49.15
N GLY A 444 -31.35 40.56 47.89
CA GLY A 444 -30.63 39.59 47.05
C GLY A 444 -29.20 40.05 46.74
N ASP A 445 -28.23 39.15 46.93
CA ASP A 445 -26.83 39.44 46.65
C ASP A 445 -26.50 39.36 45.15
N ASN A 446 -25.42 40.03 44.74
CA ASN A 446 -24.99 40.01 43.34
C ASN A 446 -24.59 38.60 42.88
N ALA A 447 -24.07 37.75 43.78
CA ALA A 447 -23.58 36.41 43.45
C ALA A 447 -24.73 35.43 43.15
N MET A 448 -25.84 35.46 43.90
CA MET A 448 -27.05 34.68 43.60
C MET A 448 -27.61 35.06 42.23
N LEU A 449 -27.70 36.36 41.94
CA LEU A 449 -28.20 36.85 40.66
C LEU A 449 -27.29 36.40 39.50
N GLN A 450 -25.96 36.55 39.64
CA GLN A 450 -24.97 36.07 38.67
C GLN A 450 -25.09 34.56 38.43
N LYS A 451 -25.16 33.75 39.49
CA LYS A 451 -25.33 32.29 39.39
C LYS A 451 -26.61 31.91 38.66
N THR A 452 -27.71 32.64 38.90
CA THR A 452 -28.99 32.39 38.24
C THR A 452 -28.90 32.59 36.73
N PHE A 453 -28.30 33.70 36.27
CA PHE A 453 -28.11 33.95 34.83
C PHE A 453 -27.08 33.00 34.22
N PHE A 454 -26.00 32.69 34.93
CA PHE A 454 -25.02 31.70 34.50
C PHE A 454 -25.66 30.32 34.26
N TYR A 455 -26.49 29.85 35.19
CA TYR A 455 -27.19 28.56 35.07
C TYR A 455 -28.17 28.55 33.89
N ASN A 456 -28.89 29.65 33.66
CA ASN A 456 -29.75 29.79 32.48
C ASN A 456 -28.95 29.74 31.17
N GLY A 457 -27.79 30.39 31.12
CA GLY A 457 -26.87 30.32 29.99
C GLY A 457 -26.33 28.90 29.77
N ALA A 458 -25.94 28.21 30.84
CA ALA A 458 -25.48 26.83 30.79
C ALA A 458 -26.56 25.87 30.23
N ILE A 459 -27.83 26.04 30.61
CA ILE A 459 -28.95 25.28 30.04
C ILE A 459 -29.12 25.55 28.55
N LEU A 460 -28.97 26.81 28.13
CA LEU A 460 -29.08 27.20 26.72
C LEU A 460 -27.97 26.55 25.89
N ILE A 461 -26.73 26.58 26.40
CA ILE A 461 -25.60 25.87 25.79
C ILE A 461 -25.90 24.37 25.71
N GLY A 462 -26.30 23.74 26.82
CA GLY A 462 -26.61 22.31 26.87
C GLY A 462 -27.66 21.88 25.85
N LYS A 463 -28.75 22.65 25.69
CA LYS A 463 -29.77 22.39 24.65
C LYS A 463 -29.20 22.53 23.25
N GLY A 464 -28.40 23.56 23.00
CA GLY A 464 -27.71 23.77 21.73
C GLY A 464 -26.78 22.60 21.38
N LEU A 465 -25.97 22.15 22.34
CA LEU A 465 -25.09 20.99 22.18
C LEU A 465 -25.91 19.74 21.83
N VAL A 466 -26.97 19.41 22.59
CA VAL A 466 -27.79 18.22 22.33
C VAL A 466 -28.37 18.23 20.93
N ILE A 467 -29.00 19.34 20.51
CA ILE A 467 -29.58 19.46 19.17
C ILE A 467 -28.49 19.40 18.10
N GLY A 468 -27.36 20.07 18.32
CA GLY A 468 -26.24 20.06 17.40
C GLY A 468 -25.62 18.69 17.20
N ASN A 469 -25.52 17.87 18.26
CA ASN A 469 -25.06 16.49 18.14
C ASN A 469 -26.07 15.63 17.37
N ILE A 470 -27.36 15.75 17.67
CA ILE A 470 -28.40 15.02 16.93
C ILE A 470 -28.33 15.35 15.43
N LEU A 471 -28.16 16.63 15.09
CA LEU A 471 -28.05 17.06 13.69
C LEU A 471 -26.73 16.64 13.05
N GLY A 472 -25.59 16.91 13.69
CA GLY A 472 -24.26 16.60 13.15
C GLY A 472 -24.04 15.11 12.97
N VAL A 473 -24.29 14.33 14.03
CA VAL A 473 -24.17 12.86 13.97
C VAL A 473 -25.26 12.26 13.09
N GLY A 474 -26.49 12.77 13.16
CA GLY A 474 -27.60 12.27 12.32
C GLY A 474 -27.33 12.46 10.83
N LEU A 475 -26.87 13.64 10.43
CA LEU A 475 -26.46 13.91 9.04
C LEU A 475 -25.25 13.07 8.62
N ALA A 476 -24.28 12.90 9.51
CA ALA A 476 -23.11 12.08 9.24
C ALA A 476 -23.47 10.60 9.03
N LEU A 477 -24.35 10.04 9.86
CA LEU A 477 -24.83 8.67 9.70
C LEU A 477 -25.70 8.51 8.45
N LEU A 478 -26.52 9.50 8.11
CA LEU A 478 -27.31 9.50 6.89
C LEU A 478 -26.40 9.45 5.66
N GLN A 479 -25.38 10.31 5.58
CA GLN A 479 -24.41 10.26 4.49
C GLN A 479 -23.62 8.94 4.47
N HIS A 480 -23.23 8.40 5.62
CA HIS A 480 -22.51 7.12 5.69
C HIS A 480 -23.36 5.95 5.15
N GLN A 481 -24.67 5.95 5.35
CA GLN A 481 -25.56 4.88 4.87
C GLN A 481 -26.05 5.07 3.43
N THR A 482 -26.35 6.32 3.04
CA THR A 482 -26.97 6.58 1.73
C THR A 482 -26.00 7.07 0.67
N GLY A 483 -24.81 7.54 1.05
CA GLY A 483 -23.81 8.08 0.11
C GLY A 483 -24.35 9.20 -0.77
N PHE A 484 -25.30 10.01 -0.29
CA PHE A 484 -26.08 10.92 -1.15
C PHE A 484 -25.24 12.06 -1.73
N LEU A 485 -24.14 12.42 -1.06
CA LEU A 485 -23.11 13.30 -1.59
C LEU A 485 -22.04 12.47 -2.30
N GLY A 486 -22.14 12.44 -3.63
CA GLY A 486 -21.11 11.90 -4.52
C GLY A 486 -19.96 12.88 -4.75
N LEU A 487 -18.79 12.35 -5.08
CA LEU A 487 -17.60 13.08 -5.51
C LEU A 487 -17.19 12.61 -6.90
N ASP A 488 -16.48 13.48 -7.63
CA ASP A 488 -15.85 13.08 -8.88
C ASP A 488 -14.56 12.32 -8.57
N GLN A 489 -14.57 11.02 -8.86
CA GLN A 489 -13.47 10.10 -8.59
C GLN A 489 -12.17 10.49 -9.29
N SER A 490 -12.26 11.10 -10.48
CA SER A 490 -11.07 11.52 -11.22
C SER A 490 -10.32 12.68 -10.55
N THR A 491 -11.02 13.47 -9.75
CA THR A 491 -10.47 14.61 -9.00
C THR A 491 -10.16 14.25 -7.54
N TYR A 492 -11.01 13.45 -6.89
CA TYR A 492 -10.95 13.19 -5.45
C TYR A 492 -10.59 11.74 -5.05
N PHE A 493 -10.37 10.84 -6.02
CA PHE A 493 -10.01 9.42 -5.83
C PHE A 493 -11.05 8.56 -5.07
N ILE A 494 -12.23 9.10 -4.80
CA ILE A 494 -13.33 8.46 -4.08
C ILE A 494 -14.64 8.92 -4.73
N ASP A 495 -15.62 8.02 -4.77
CA ASP A 495 -16.94 8.17 -5.40
C ASP A 495 -17.97 8.90 -4.52
N THR A 496 -17.81 8.84 -3.21
CA THR A 496 -18.70 9.44 -2.22
C THR A 496 -17.91 10.15 -1.12
N VAL A 497 -18.53 11.10 -0.41
CA VAL A 497 -17.89 11.74 0.75
C VAL A 497 -17.80 10.72 1.90
N PRO A 498 -16.59 10.24 2.26
CA PRO A 498 -16.43 9.28 3.34
C PRO A 498 -16.60 9.96 4.69
N ILE A 499 -17.13 9.21 5.65
CA ILE A 499 -17.41 9.71 6.99
C ILE A 499 -16.88 8.73 8.01
N TYR A 500 -16.04 9.25 8.90
CA TYR A 500 -15.56 8.53 10.07
C TYR A 500 -15.96 9.24 11.35
N LEU A 501 -16.77 8.56 12.17
CA LEU A 501 -17.25 9.10 13.44
C LEU A 501 -16.42 8.51 14.58
N ASN A 502 -15.42 9.26 15.05
CA ASN A 502 -14.69 8.92 16.26
C ASN A 502 -15.44 9.47 17.51
N PRO A 503 -15.95 8.61 18.41
CA PRO A 503 -16.66 9.06 19.62
C PRO A 503 -15.80 9.96 20.51
N LEU A 504 -14.49 9.74 20.56
CA LEU A 504 -13.57 10.54 21.35
C LEU A 504 -13.47 11.98 20.80
N HIS A 505 -13.39 12.14 19.48
CA HIS A 505 -13.35 13.48 18.86
C HIS A 505 -14.64 14.25 19.15
N ILE A 506 -15.81 13.59 19.04
CA ILE A 506 -17.10 14.21 19.32
C ILE A 506 -17.17 14.62 20.80
N LEU A 507 -16.72 13.77 21.71
CA LEU A 507 -16.70 14.06 23.14
C LEU A 507 -15.77 15.25 23.46
N LEU A 508 -14.55 15.27 22.92
CA LEU A 508 -13.59 16.36 23.12
C LEU A 508 -14.12 17.69 22.55
N LEU A 509 -14.76 17.66 21.38
CA LEU A 509 -15.35 18.85 20.76
C LEU A 509 -16.48 19.43 21.60
N ASN A 510 -17.35 18.57 22.12
CA ASN A 510 -18.44 18.98 23.02
C ASN A 510 -17.92 19.52 24.34
N ALA A 511 -16.96 18.82 24.96
CA ALA A 511 -16.35 19.24 26.22
C ALA A 511 -15.62 20.59 26.06
N GLY A 512 -14.81 20.73 25.01
CA GLY A 512 -14.10 21.96 24.69
C GLY A 512 -15.05 23.13 24.45
N THR A 513 -16.07 22.94 23.61
CA THR A 513 -17.07 23.99 23.33
C THR A 513 -17.85 24.36 24.59
N LEU A 514 -18.28 23.38 25.38
CA LEU A 514 -18.99 23.62 26.65
C LEU A 514 -18.14 24.47 27.60
N VAL A 515 -16.89 24.07 27.84
CA VAL A 515 -15.97 24.78 28.74
C VAL A 515 -15.75 26.22 28.25
N ILE A 516 -15.43 26.39 26.97
CA ILE A 516 -15.13 27.72 26.40
C ILE A 516 -16.37 28.63 26.47
N CYS A 517 -17.55 28.14 26.07
CA CYS A 517 -18.78 28.92 26.16
C CYS A 517 -19.15 29.26 27.62
N LEU A 518 -18.98 28.33 28.57
CA LEU A 518 -19.24 28.60 29.99
C LEU A 518 -18.31 29.67 30.55
N VAL A 519 -17.01 29.62 30.22
CA VAL A 519 -16.05 30.65 30.61
C VAL A 519 -16.45 32.00 30.03
N THR A 520 -16.86 32.05 28.76
CA THR A 520 -17.32 33.27 28.11
C THR A 520 -18.57 33.86 28.77
N LEU A 521 -19.50 33.04 29.29
CA LEU A 521 -20.68 33.53 30.00
C LEU A 521 -20.37 34.30 31.28
N LEU A 522 -19.19 34.11 31.90
CA LEU A 522 -18.79 34.85 33.09
C LEU A 522 -18.71 36.37 32.83
N LEU A 523 -18.32 36.77 31.62
CA LEU A 523 -18.18 38.18 31.23
C LEU A 523 -19.52 38.93 31.29
N PRO A 524 -20.58 38.53 30.54
CA PRO A 524 -21.88 39.18 30.63
C PRO A 524 -22.57 38.92 31.97
N ALA A 525 -22.35 37.79 32.65
CA ALA A 525 -22.92 37.57 33.98
C ALA A 525 -22.41 38.61 34.99
N TRP A 526 -21.12 38.98 34.91
CA TRP A 526 -20.55 40.02 35.77
C TRP A 526 -21.25 41.38 35.62
N PHE A 527 -21.77 41.73 34.43
CA PHE A 527 -22.51 42.98 34.21
C PHE A 527 -23.74 43.15 35.11
N VAL A 528 -24.35 42.06 35.60
CA VAL A 528 -25.49 42.09 36.54
C VAL A 528 -25.13 42.85 37.83
N SER A 529 -23.86 42.82 38.25
CA SER A 529 -23.39 43.53 39.44
C SER A 529 -23.51 45.06 39.30
N ARG A 530 -23.42 45.60 38.08
CA ARG A 530 -23.42 47.04 37.80
C ARG A 530 -24.82 47.67 37.73
N ILE A 531 -25.88 46.87 37.77
CA ILE A 531 -27.27 47.35 37.74
C ILE A 531 -27.65 47.91 39.12
N SER A 532 -28.01 49.20 39.20
CA SER A 532 -28.44 49.84 40.45
C SER A 532 -29.95 49.64 40.68
N PRO A 533 -30.41 49.32 41.91
CA PRO A 533 -31.83 49.12 42.21
C PRO A 533 -32.68 50.35 41.92
N ILE A 534 -32.15 51.54 42.26
CA ILE A 534 -32.85 52.82 42.11
C ILE A 534 -33.10 53.18 40.64
N LYS A 535 -32.16 52.88 39.74
CA LYS A 535 -32.33 53.11 38.29
C LYS A 535 -33.21 52.04 37.63
N ALA A 536 -33.21 50.82 38.16
CA ALA A 536 -34.00 49.71 37.62
C ALA A 536 -35.49 49.75 38.02
N ILE A 537 -35.84 50.45 39.10
CA ILE A 537 -37.22 50.55 39.62
C ILE A 537 -37.89 51.89 39.28
N ARG A 538 -37.12 52.91 38.84
CA ARG A 538 -37.69 54.19 38.42
C ARG A 538 -38.52 53.99 37.15
N PHE A 539 -39.84 54.13 37.30
CA PHE A 539 -40.78 54.28 36.19
C PHE A 539 -40.60 55.68 35.59
N ASP A 540 -40.16 55.73 34.32
CA ASP A 540 -40.66 56.73 33.38
C ASP A 540 -41.78 56.10 32.54
#